data_AF-A0A227KDW0-F1
#
_entry.id   AF-A0A227KDW0-F1
#
_cell.length_a   1.000
_cell.length_b   1.000
_cell.length_c   1.000
_cell.angle_alpha   90.00
_cell.angle_beta   90.00
_cell.angle_gamma   90.00
#
_symmetry.space_group_name_H-M   'P 1'
#
loop_
_entity.id
_entity.type
_entity.pdbx_description
1 polymer ?
#
loop_
_entity_poly.entity_id
_entity_poly.type
_entity_poly.pdbx_seq_one_letter_code
_entity_poly.pdbx_strand_id
1 'polypeptide(L)'
;MAACKFSLGNKMSDQERNYNDLFEIAIINSKPCTGELFNWAAFKASEVKEKKDLPPYLIFGPLDEGTLVINEDGWFAQWKDAEQKAKVTVNWRKDTKMYSVSQVWMGIEGSAVEASDDQPFPQVLASLYEDGFPKDWEQKAKEYFESKYRISWLNSPDDLPCTFGLPNGTFRVLEFPILIKNIRNAQHILMHLSEEHLPYGFFAVAQLTAQKVFYEVGKAPDWTNDIGLVLTQSIGETGLIPTDIPQREKIDEKDYNVLSRQVVMLQISIPFAGLSFMLKKLAETPMPIVTTQEMPLRRELTPVILPVNLDEVTDSFTVSDQEQGIKVVTGLMKTQRPFAELLGKDSQKQIEELEKFSDEMLDKLSGDIEEESKK
;
A
#
# COMPACT_ATOMS: atom_id res chain seq x y z
N MET A 1 16.56 32.58 -27.26
CA MET A 1 16.63 32.15 -25.85
C MET A 1 17.54 30.95 -25.81
N ALA A 2 18.71 31.11 -25.20
CA ALA A 2 19.72 30.07 -25.12
C ALA A 2 19.25 28.98 -24.16
N ALA A 3 19.02 27.79 -24.67
CA ALA A 3 18.85 26.61 -23.84
C ALA A 3 20.19 26.36 -23.12
N CYS A 4 20.21 26.50 -21.79
CA CYS A 4 21.27 25.92 -20.98
C CYS A 4 21.29 24.43 -21.25
N LYS A 5 22.28 23.98 -22.01
CA LYS A 5 22.63 22.57 -22.12
C LYS A 5 23.32 22.19 -20.82
N PHE A 6 22.56 21.75 -19.82
CA PHE A 6 23.13 20.93 -18.76
C PHE A 6 23.62 19.64 -19.42
N SER A 7 24.92 19.53 -19.66
CA SER A 7 25.49 18.23 -19.98
C SER A 7 25.81 17.56 -18.65
N LEU A 8 24.95 16.65 -18.21
CA LEU A 8 25.36 15.57 -17.29
C LEU A 8 26.33 14.69 -18.07
N GLY A 9 27.55 15.20 -18.19
CA GLY A 9 28.64 14.60 -18.92
C GLY A 9 29.18 13.39 -18.16
N ASN A 10 29.31 12.30 -18.90
CA ASN A 10 29.90 11.02 -18.52
C ASN A 10 29.01 10.09 -17.71
N LYS A 11 28.52 9.07 -18.44
CA LYS A 11 28.42 7.66 -18.02
C LYS A 11 28.73 7.50 -16.53
N MET A 12 27.69 7.30 -15.71
CA MET A 12 27.87 6.59 -14.45
C MET A 12 28.53 5.25 -14.81
N SER A 13 29.84 5.18 -14.61
CA SER A 13 30.66 4.02 -14.89
C SER A 13 30.19 2.85 -14.05
N ASP A 14 29.82 1.73 -14.69
CA ASP A 14 29.86 0.29 -14.34
C ASP A 14 29.90 -0.19 -12.85
N GLN A 15 29.62 0.67 -11.90
CA GLN A 15 29.15 0.38 -10.56
C GLN A 15 27.70 0.85 -10.54
N GLU A 16 26.87 0.09 -11.23
CA GLU A 16 25.50 -0.17 -10.81
C GLU A 16 25.55 -0.59 -9.33
N ARG A 17 25.67 0.37 -8.40
CA ARG A 17 25.16 0.14 -7.06
C ARG A 17 23.70 -0.13 -7.30
N ASN A 18 23.32 -1.39 -7.14
CA ASN A 18 21.95 -1.83 -7.31
C ASN A 18 21.11 -1.05 -6.29
N TYR A 19 20.57 0.10 -6.70
CA TYR A 19 19.85 1.05 -5.85
C TYR A 19 18.64 0.38 -5.18
N ASN A 20 18.15 -0.68 -5.81
CA ASN A 20 17.14 -1.62 -5.32
C ASN A 20 17.54 -2.38 -4.05
N ASP A 21 18.84 -2.63 -3.82
CA ASP A 21 19.34 -3.36 -2.64
C ASP A 21 19.62 -2.46 -1.43
N LEU A 22 19.67 -1.13 -1.65
CA LEU A 22 20.22 -0.19 -0.68
C LEU A 22 19.22 0.21 0.41
N PHE A 23 17.92 0.32 0.13
CA PHE A 23 16.97 0.93 1.07
C PHE A 23 15.64 0.19 1.15
N GLU A 24 15.44 -0.50 2.28
CA GLU A 24 14.15 -1.02 2.74
C GLU A 24 14.03 -0.70 4.23
N ILE A 25 13.22 0.30 4.58
CA ILE A 25 12.99 0.65 5.98
C ILE A 25 11.70 -0.02 6.40
N ALA A 26 11.79 -1.08 7.19
CA ALA A 26 10.64 -1.80 7.70
C ALA A 26 10.18 -1.20 9.03
N ILE A 27 8.96 -0.69 9.08
CA ILE A 27 8.29 -0.31 10.33
C ILE A 27 7.21 -1.36 10.57
N ILE A 28 7.45 -2.17 11.58
CA ILE A 28 6.66 -3.35 11.86
C ILE A 28 5.84 -3.07 13.12
N ASN A 29 4.52 -2.93 12.95
CA ASN A 29 3.59 -3.21 14.03
C ASN A 29 2.85 -4.52 13.77
N SER A 30 3.46 -5.61 14.23
CA SER A 30 2.88 -6.94 14.17
C SER A 30 2.08 -7.31 15.42
N LYS A 31 1.82 -6.40 16.37
CA LYS A 31 0.99 -6.74 17.53
C LYS A 31 -0.48 -6.53 17.18
N PRO A 32 -1.26 -7.58 16.86
CA PRO A 32 -2.71 -7.44 16.86
C PRO A 32 -3.14 -6.97 18.25
N CYS A 33 -4.10 -6.05 18.34
CA CYS A 33 -4.78 -5.86 19.61
C CYS A 33 -5.39 -7.19 20.03
N THR A 34 -5.00 -7.63 21.22
CA THR A 34 -5.85 -8.43 22.12
C THR A 34 -6.25 -9.81 21.62
N GLY A 35 -5.43 -10.47 20.81
CA GLY A 35 -5.47 -11.92 20.74
C GLY A 35 -4.84 -12.49 22.00
N GLU A 36 -5.63 -12.94 22.98
CA GLU A 36 -5.23 -14.19 23.63
C GLU A 36 -4.85 -15.16 22.50
N LEU A 37 -3.68 -15.81 22.58
CA LEU A 37 -3.17 -16.67 21.52
C LEU A 37 -4.18 -17.79 21.23
N PHE A 38 -5.13 -17.53 20.33
CA PHE A 38 -6.09 -18.51 19.90
C PHE A 38 -5.33 -19.57 19.12
N ASN A 39 -5.46 -20.82 19.54
CA ASN A 39 -4.72 -21.92 18.94
C ASN A 39 -5.39 -22.38 17.65
N TRP A 40 -5.16 -21.63 16.57
CA TRP A 40 -5.70 -21.93 15.24
C TRP A 40 -5.34 -23.34 14.73
N ALA A 41 -4.18 -23.87 15.12
CA ALA A 41 -3.73 -25.19 14.71
C ALA A 41 -4.46 -26.34 15.44
N ALA A 42 -4.94 -26.09 16.65
CA ALA A 42 -5.67 -27.08 17.45
C ALA A 42 -7.20 -26.92 17.39
N PHE A 43 -7.70 -25.85 16.77
CA PHE A 43 -9.13 -25.58 16.70
C PHE A 43 -9.88 -26.68 15.95
N LYS A 44 -10.97 -27.18 16.55
CA LYS A 44 -11.91 -28.10 15.94
C LYS A 44 -13.34 -27.63 16.21
N ALA A 45 -14.13 -27.46 15.15
CA ALA A 45 -15.52 -27.04 15.30
C ALA A 45 -16.37 -27.99 16.14
N SER A 46 -16.12 -29.30 16.06
CA SER A 46 -16.84 -30.30 16.85
C SER A 46 -16.57 -30.24 18.36
N GLU A 47 -15.53 -29.52 18.79
CA GLU A 47 -15.16 -29.38 20.21
C GLU A 47 -15.71 -28.07 20.82
N VAL A 48 -16.33 -27.19 20.03
CA VAL A 48 -16.91 -25.92 20.49
C VAL A 48 -18.12 -26.17 21.40
N LYS A 49 -18.04 -25.70 22.65
CA LYS A 49 -19.09 -25.82 23.67
C LYS A 49 -19.48 -24.48 24.28
N GLU A 50 -18.59 -23.51 24.22
CA GLU A 50 -18.77 -22.19 24.81
C GLU A 50 -17.99 -21.12 24.04
N LYS A 51 -18.24 -19.84 24.35
CA LYS A 51 -17.67 -18.72 23.61
C LYS A 51 -16.14 -18.70 23.54
N LYS A 52 -15.46 -19.20 24.58
CA LYS A 52 -13.98 -19.19 24.64
C LYS A 52 -13.33 -20.21 23.69
N ASP A 53 -14.11 -21.15 23.16
CA ASP A 53 -13.64 -22.12 22.18
C ASP A 53 -13.61 -21.53 20.76
N LEU A 54 -14.20 -20.35 20.56
CA LEU A 54 -14.24 -19.62 19.30
C LEU A 54 -13.17 -18.51 19.27
N PRO A 55 -12.69 -18.12 18.08
CA PRO A 55 -11.75 -17.02 17.99
C PRO A 55 -12.40 -15.71 18.48
N PRO A 56 -11.70 -14.91 19.30
CA PRO A 56 -12.26 -13.67 19.84
C PRO A 56 -12.44 -12.58 18.76
N TYR A 57 -11.73 -12.70 17.64
CA TYR A 57 -11.74 -11.76 16.51
C TYR A 57 -11.63 -12.51 15.18
N LEU A 58 -12.35 -12.04 14.16
CA LEU A 58 -12.24 -12.54 12.79
C LEU A 58 -12.59 -11.46 11.75
N ILE A 59 -11.64 -11.18 10.86
CA ILE A 59 -11.65 -10.28 9.68
C ILE A 59 -12.13 -8.87 9.99
N PHE A 60 -13.43 -8.70 10.26
CA PHE A 60 -14.08 -7.40 10.44
C PHE A 60 -14.20 -6.96 11.89
N GLY A 61 -14.10 -7.87 12.86
CA GLY A 61 -14.32 -7.47 14.24
C GLY A 61 -14.35 -8.60 15.27
N PRO A 62 -14.69 -8.23 16.52
CA PRO A 62 -14.86 -9.19 17.60
C PRO A 62 -16.07 -10.10 17.38
N LEU A 63 -16.06 -11.23 18.10
CA LEU A 63 -17.21 -12.14 18.18
C LEU A 63 -18.43 -11.41 18.74
N ASP A 64 -19.56 -11.51 18.05
CA ASP A 64 -20.85 -11.03 18.54
C ASP A 64 -21.53 -12.09 19.40
N GLU A 65 -21.31 -12.00 20.72
CA GLU A 65 -21.88 -12.92 21.71
C GLU A 65 -23.42 -13.02 21.63
N GLY A 66 -24.10 -11.97 21.15
CA GLY A 66 -25.57 -11.97 21.00
C GLY A 66 -26.08 -12.87 19.88
N THR A 67 -25.21 -13.30 18.96
CA THR A 67 -25.55 -14.19 17.84
C THR A 67 -25.11 -15.62 18.05
N LEU A 68 -24.30 -15.89 19.08
CA LEU A 68 -23.76 -17.21 19.33
C LEU A 68 -24.88 -18.19 19.69
N VAL A 69 -25.08 -19.20 18.86
CA VAL A 69 -25.97 -20.32 19.13
C VAL A 69 -25.13 -21.58 19.14
N ILE A 70 -25.21 -22.35 20.24
CA ILE A 70 -24.59 -23.67 20.38
C ILE A 70 -25.70 -24.61 20.82
N ASN A 71 -25.94 -25.67 20.06
CA ASN A 71 -26.99 -26.65 20.34
C ASN A 71 -26.57 -28.06 19.88
N GLU A 72 -27.50 -29.01 19.90
CA GLU A 72 -27.22 -30.40 19.54
C GLU A 72 -26.87 -30.59 18.06
N ASP A 73 -27.32 -29.68 17.19
CA ASP A 73 -27.15 -29.69 15.74
C ASP A 73 -25.85 -29.02 15.29
N GLY A 74 -25.17 -28.28 16.18
CA GLY A 74 -23.91 -27.62 15.90
C GLY A 74 -23.83 -26.22 16.52
N TRP A 75 -23.18 -25.29 15.81
CA TRP A 75 -23.05 -23.92 16.27
C TRP A 75 -23.04 -22.89 15.14
N PHE A 76 -23.45 -21.68 15.50
CA PHE A 76 -23.52 -20.52 14.63
C PHE A 76 -22.95 -19.30 15.36
N ALA A 77 -22.16 -18.50 14.67
CA ALA A 77 -21.56 -17.28 15.23
C ALA A 77 -21.32 -16.22 14.15
N GLN A 78 -21.33 -14.95 14.58
CA GLN A 78 -20.94 -13.81 13.74
C GLN A 78 -19.80 -13.04 14.38
N TRP A 79 -18.90 -12.54 13.54
CA TRP A 79 -17.88 -11.54 13.88
C TRP A 79 -18.18 -10.29 13.08
N LYS A 80 -18.40 -9.17 13.75
CA LYS A 80 -18.89 -7.95 13.10
C LYS A 80 -18.18 -6.70 13.58
N ASP A 81 -18.12 -5.71 12.70
CA ASP A 81 -17.64 -4.39 13.06
C ASP A 81 -18.61 -3.67 14.01
N ALA A 82 -18.13 -2.62 14.69
CA ALA A 82 -18.94 -1.86 15.65
C ALA A 82 -20.19 -1.21 14.99
N GLU A 83 -20.11 -0.89 13.69
CA GLU A 83 -21.21 -0.31 12.93
C GLU A 83 -22.18 -1.35 12.35
N GLN A 84 -21.88 -2.66 12.49
CA GLN A 84 -22.62 -3.79 11.94
C GLN A 84 -22.82 -3.75 10.43
N LYS A 85 -21.94 -3.06 9.72
CA LYS A 85 -21.94 -2.93 8.27
C LYS A 85 -21.06 -3.99 7.62
N ALA A 86 -20.14 -4.58 8.36
CA ALA A 86 -19.27 -5.65 7.90
C ALA A 86 -19.30 -6.82 8.88
N LYS A 87 -19.41 -8.05 8.35
CA LYS A 87 -19.46 -9.25 9.17
C LYS A 87 -18.97 -10.50 8.46
N VAL A 88 -18.42 -11.43 9.24
CA VAL A 88 -18.22 -12.83 8.85
C VAL A 88 -19.24 -13.65 9.62
N THR A 89 -19.93 -14.54 8.93
CA THR A 89 -20.85 -15.51 9.54
C THR A 89 -20.27 -16.90 9.37
N VAL A 90 -20.20 -17.67 10.44
CA VAL A 90 -19.78 -19.08 10.42
C VAL A 90 -20.88 -19.92 11.03
N ASN A 91 -21.28 -20.96 10.31
CA ASN A 91 -22.17 -22.00 10.78
C ASN A 91 -21.45 -23.35 10.64
N TRP A 92 -21.43 -24.16 11.67
CA TRP A 92 -20.97 -25.54 11.59
C TRP A 92 -22.11 -26.48 11.97
N ARG A 93 -22.35 -27.47 11.11
CA ARG A 93 -23.43 -28.46 11.27
C ARG A 93 -22.84 -29.82 11.62
N LYS A 94 -23.32 -30.42 12.71
CA LYS A 94 -22.81 -31.69 13.26
C LYS A 94 -23.21 -32.91 12.44
N ASP A 95 -24.41 -32.90 11.87
CA ASP A 95 -24.96 -33.99 11.07
C ASP A 95 -24.20 -34.18 9.75
N THR A 96 -23.86 -33.07 9.08
CA THR A 96 -23.09 -33.08 7.84
C THR A 96 -21.60 -32.92 8.04
N LYS A 97 -21.15 -32.46 9.23
CA LYS A 97 -19.76 -32.08 9.53
C LYS A 97 -19.21 -31.02 8.56
N MET A 98 -20.03 -30.03 8.25
CA MET A 98 -19.69 -28.98 7.29
C MET A 98 -19.69 -27.61 7.94
N TYR A 99 -18.70 -26.80 7.60
CA TYR A 99 -18.74 -25.36 7.71
C TYR A 99 -19.55 -24.75 6.57
N SER A 100 -20.26 -23.67 6.87
CA SER A 100 -20.74 -22.67 5.92
C SER A 100 -20.25 -21.32 6.42
N VAL A 101 -19.40 -20.67 5.63
CA VAL A 101 -18.81 -19.37 5.95
C VAL A 101 -19.21 -18.36 4.89
N SER A 102 -19.62 -17.17 5.30
CA SER A 102 -19.96 -16.08 4.38
C SER A 102 -19.50 -14.73 4.92
N GLN A 103 -19.32 -13.77 4.03
CA GLN A 103 -18.87 -12.44 4.37
C GLN A 103 -19.77 -11.36 3.78
N VAL A 104 -19.90 -10.25 4.49
CA VAL A 104 -20.60 -9.04 4.04
C VAL A 104 -19.73 -7.84 4.39
N TRP A 105 -19.60 -6.88 3.48
CA TRP A 105 -18.93 -5.61 3.72
C TRP A 105 -19.77 -4.45 3.20
N MET A 106 -20.03 -3.45 4.05
CA MET A 106 -20.95 -2.34 3.78
C MET A 106 -22.33 -2.77 3.24
N GLY A 107 -22.84 -3.90 3.72
CA GLY A 107 -24.11 -4.48 3.27
C GLY A 107 -24.06 -5.18 1.90
N ILE A 108 -22.88 -5.29 1.28
CA ILE A 108 -22.67 -6.01 0.02
C ILE A 108 -22.14 -7.41 0.35
N GLU A 109 -22.79 -8.43 -0.20
CA GLU A 109 -22.34 -9.82 -0.07
C GLU A 109 -20.97 -10.00 -0.72
N GLY A 110 -20.06 -10.67 -0.01
CA GLY A 110 -18.80 -11.12 -0.55
C GLY A 110 -18.88 -12.59 -0.93
N SER A 111 -17.76 -13.29 -0.79
CA SER A 111 -17.70 -14.73 -1.02
C SER A 111 -18.37 -15.53 0.09
N ALA A 112 -18.81 -16.74 -0.26
CA ALA A 112 -19.25 -17.76 0.67
C ALA A 112 -18.63 -19.11 0.29
N VAL A 113 -18.33 -19.92 1.30
CA VAL A 113 -17.72 -21.24 1.13
C VAL A 113 -18.45 -22.26 2.01
N GLU A 114 -18.65 -23.45 1.46
CA GLU A 114 -18.97 -24.64 2.24
C GLU A 114 -17.78 -25.59 2.21
N ALA A 115 -17.35 -26.08 3.36
CA ALA A 115 -16.19 -26.95 3.48
C ALA A 115 -16.40 -27.99 4.57
N SER A 116 -15.80 -29.16 4.42
CA SER A 116 -15.82 -30.21 5.43
C SER A 116 -14.99 -29.79 6.65
N ASP A 117 -15.36 -30.28 7.84
CA ASP A 117 -14.69 -29.93 9.09
C ASP A 117 -13.35 -30.65 9.35
N ASP A 118 -12.97 -31.55 8.45
CA ASP A 118 -11.63 -32.14 8.36
C ASP A 118 -10.59 -31.17 7.77
N GLN A 119 -11.05 -30.17 6.99
CA GLN A 119 -10.18 -29.10 6.51
C GLN A 119 -9.83 -28.15 7.66
N PRO A 120 -8.54 -27.81 7.85
CA PRO A 120 -8.13 -26.82 8.84
C PRO A 120 -8.90 -25.51 8.67
N PHE A 121 -9.50 -25.00 9.74
CA PHE A 121 -10.33 -23.79 9.69
C PHE A 121 -9.64 -22.57 9.04
N PRO A 122 -8.32 -22.32 9.23
CA PRO A 122 -7.61 -21.27 8.49
C PRO A 122 -7.67 -21.43 6.97
N GLN A 123 -7.66 -22.67 6.45
CA GLN A 123 -7.79 -22.94 5.03
C GLN A 123 -9.22 -22.70 4.55
N VAL A 124 -10.24 -23.07 5.35
CA VAL A 124 -11.64 -22.75 5.05
C VAL A 124 -11.84 -21.24 4.93
N LEU A 125 -11.23 -20.45 5.82
CA LEU A 125 -11.27 -18.99 5.75
C LEU A 125 -10.53 -18.43 4.53
N ALA A 126 -9.39 -19.03 4.16
CA ALA A 126 -8.65 -18.63 2.97
C ALA A 126 -9.43 -18.90 1.67
N SER A 127 -10.22 -19.98 1.61
CA SER A 127 -11.07 -20.31 0.46
C SER A 127 -12.14 -19.24 0.15
N LEU A 128 -12.44 -18.34 1.09
CA LEU A 128 -13.29 -17.18 0.79
C LEU A 128 -12.66 -16.22 -0.24
N TYR A 129 -11.37 -16.35 -0.52
CA TYR A 129 -10.62 -15.50 -1.45
C TYR A 129 -9.94 -16.31 -2.56
N GLU A 130 -10.35 -17.57 -2.78
CA GLU A 130 -9.78 -18.44 -3.81
C GLU A 130 -9.98 -17.87 -5.22
N ASP A 131 -11.17 -17.30 -5.48
CA ASP A 131 -11.49 -16.60 -6.73
C ASP A 131 -11.05 -15.11 -6.71
N GLY A 132 -10.12 -14.76 -5.82
CA GLY A 132 -9.63 -13.41 -5.64
C GLY A 132 -10.50 -12.54 -4.73
N PHE A 133 -10.34 -11.22 -4.84
CA PHE A 133 -11.07 -10.27 -4.02
C PHE A 133 -12.49 -10.05 -4.56
N PRO A 134 -13.54 -9.98 -3.70
CA PRO A 134 -14.90 -9.79 -4.18
C PRO A 134 -15.06 -8.53 -5.06
N LYS A 135 -15.46 -8.71 -6.32
CA LYS A 135 -15.51 -7.63 -7.33
C LYS A 135 -16.46 -6.49 -6.94
N ASP A 136 -17.59 -6.82 -6.33
CA ASP A 136 -18.55 -5.80 -5.87
C ASP A 136 -17.99 -5.00 -4.69
N TRP A 137 -17.15 -5.61 -3.85
CA TRP A 137 -16.41 -4.88 -2.81
C TRP A 137 -15.36 -3.97 -3.42
N GLU A 138 -14.66 -4.42 -4.47
CA GLU A 138 -13.64 -3.63 -5.17
C GLU A 138 -14.23 -2.31 -5.70
N GLN A 139 -15.32 -2.42 -6.46
CA GLN A 139 -16.01 -1.24 -7.00
C GLN A 139 -16.53 -0.34 -5.88
N LYS A 140 -17.17 -0.92 -4.85
CA LYS A 140 -17.71 -0.13 -3.75
C LYS A 140 -16.61 0.56 -2.94
N ALA A 141 -15.47 -0.11 -2.72
CA ALA A 141 -14.32 0.44 -2.01
C ALA A 141 -13.71 1.61 -2.78
N LYS A 142 -13.52 1.46 -4.10
CA LYS A 142 -13.07 2.54 -4.98
C LYS A 142 -13.96 3.79 -4.81
N GLU A 143 -15.26 3.64 -5.02
CA GLU A 143 -16.22 4.75 -4.90
C GLU A 143 -16.20 5.37 -3.49
N TYR A 144 -16.20 4.54 -2.46
CA TYR A 144 -16.24 4.98 -1.07
C TYR A 144 -14.99 5.77 -0.67
N PHE A 145 -13.80 5.23 -0.93
CA PHE A 145 -12.56 5.85 -0.48
C PHE A 145 -12.17 7.07 -1.34
N GLU A 146 -12.33 7.01 -2.67
CA GLU A 146 -12.05 8.15 -3.56
C GLU A 146 -13.03 9.31 -3.35
N SER A 147 -14.26 9.04 -2.86
CA SER A 147 -15.19 10.12 -2.48
C SER A 147 -14.76 10.88 -1.22
N LYS A 148 -13.96 10.25 -0.36
CA LYS A 148 -13.56 10.79 0.97
C LYS A 148 -12.15 11.34 0.98
N TYR A 149 -11.23 10.72 0.26
CA TYR A 149 -9.81 11.06 0.25
C TYR A 149 -9.32 11.32 -1.18
N ARG A 150 -8.31 12.18 -1.31
CA ARG A 150 -7.59 12.42 -2.56
C ARG A 150 -6.59 11.29 -2.83
N ILE A 151 -7.12 10.13 -3.16
CA ILE A 151 -6.33 8.92 -3.45
C ILE A 151 -6.77 8.31 -4.78
N SER A 152 -6.04 7.31 -5.26
CA SER A 152 -6.47 6.49 -6.38
C SER A 152 -6.54 5.02 -6.00
N TRP A 153 -7.65 4.39 -6.30
CA TRP A 153 -7.84 2.97 -6.15
C TRP A 153 -7.50 2.27 -7.45
N LEU A 154 -6.52 1.37 -7.40
CA LEU A 154 -6.17 0.48 -8.50
C LEU A 154 -6.91 -0.85 -8.33
N ASN A 155 -7.70 -1.22 -9.33
CA ASN A 155 -8.45 -2.46 -9.29
C ASN A 155 -7.52 -3.68 -9.37
N SER A 156 -7.85 -4.73 -8.61
CA SER A 156 -7.22 -6.05 -8.75
C SER A 156 -7.36 -6.59 -10.18
N PRO A 157 -6.27 -7.06 -10.82
CA PRO A 157 -6.35 -7.91 -12.01
C PRO A 157 -7.15 -9.19 -11.71
N ASP A 158 -7.84 -9.74 -12.72
CA ASP A 158 -8.71 -10.91 -12.53
C ASP A 158 -7.95 -12.16 -12.02
N ASP A 159 -6.69 -12.34 -12.43
CA ASP A 159 -5.88 -13.51 -12.09
C ASP A 159 -4.94 -13.29 -10.90
N LEU A 160 -5.13 -12.22 -10.11
CA LEU A 160 -4.21 -11.89 -9.02
C LEU A 160 -4.52 -12.71 -7.76
N PRO A 161 -3.57 -13.52 -7.24
CA PRO A 161 -3.80 -14.30 -6.03
C PRO A 161 -4.00 -13.40 -4.82
N CYS A 162 -5.02 -13.70 -4.02
CA CYS A 162 -5.27 -12.98 -2.78
C CYS A 162 -4.46 -13.57 -1.62
N THR A 163 -3.66 -12.73 -0.97
CA THR A 163 -3.05 -13.07 0.32
C THR A 163 -4.08 -12.94 1.43
N PHE A 164 -4.21 -13.99 2.25
CA PHE A 164 -5.01 -14.01 3.47
C PHE A 164 -4.09 -14.06 4.69
N GLY A 165 -4.19 -13.06 5.57
CA GLY A 165 -3.49 -13.05 6.86
C GLY A 165 -4.47 -13.26 8.00
N LEU A 166 -4.36 -14.42 8.67
CA LEU A 166 -5.19 -14.75 9.82
C LEU A 166 -4.81 -13.89 11.05
N PRO A 167 -5.78 -13.36 11.82
CA PRO A 167 -7.24 -13.44 11.64
C PRO A 167 -7.84 -12.30 10.82
N ASN A 168 -7.03 -11.44 10.22
CA ASN A 168 -7.43 -10.11 9.70
C ASN A 168 -8.01 -10.11 8.28
N GLY A 169 -7.96 -11.23 7.56
CA GLY A 169 -8.50 -11.32 6.20
C GLY A 169 -7.47 -10.93 5.14
N THR A 170 -7.96 -10.43 4.01
CA THR A 170 -7.10 -9.96 2.92
C THR A 170 -6.52 -8.57 3.20
N PHE A 171 -5.45 -8.22 2.49
CA PHE A 171 -4.71 -6.98 2.67
C PHE A 171 -4.79 -6.08 1.42
N ARG A 172 -4.52 -4.80 1.63
CA ARG A 172 -4.30 -3.77 0.62
C ARG A 172 -3.02 -3.02 0.95
N VAL A 173 -2.36 -2.50 -0.08
CA VAL A 173 -1.17 -1.66 0.08
C VAL A 173 -1.56 -0.22 -0.20
N LEU A 174 -1.40 0.66 0.79
CA LEU A 174 -1.43 2.10 0.58
C LEU A 174 -0.01 2.56 0.25
N GLU A 175 0.19 3.09 -0.95
CA GLU A 175 1.49 3.53 -1.44
C GLU A 175 1.48 5.03 -1.79
N PHE A 176 2.52 5.75 -1.39
CA PHE A 176 2.75 7.13 -1.81
C PHE A 176 4.21 7.54 -1.69
N PRO A 177 4.68 8.48 -2.52
CA PRO A 177 6.03 8.99 -2.41
C PRO A 177 6.18 9.88 -1.17
N ILE A 178 7.33 9.79 -0.52
CA ILE A 178 7.75 10.68 0.55
C ILE A 178 9.11 11.31 0.22
N LEU A 179 9.29 12.55 0.65
CA LEU A 179 10.57 13.23 0.61
C LEU A 179 11.56 12.54 1.54
N ILE A 180 12.82 12.33 1.11
CA ILE A 180 13.84 11.63 1.91
C ILE A 180 13.92 12.14 3.36
N LYS A 181 13.99 13.46 3.54
CA LYS A 181 14.11 14.06 4.88
C LYS A 181 12.90 13.78 5.79
N ASN A 182 11.77 13.35 5.23
CA ASN A 182 10.54 13.05 5.96
C ASN A 182 10.43 11.58 6.38
N ILE A 183 11.36 10.70 5.97
CA ILE A 183 11.32 9.26 6.29
C ILE A 183 11.28 9.03 7.80
N ARG A 184 12.14 9.72 8.58
CA ARG A 184 12.14 9.61 10.04
C ARG A 184 10.81 10.05 10.65
N ASN A 185 10.23 11.13 10.14
CA ASN A 185 8.93 11.61 10.59
C ASN A 185 7.82 10.59 10.28
N ALA A 186 7.79 10.04 9.08
CA ALA A 186 6.88 8.96 8.70
C ALA A 186 7.04 7.74 9.63
N GLN A 187 8.28 7.38 9.97
CA GLN A 187 8.57 6.33 10.94
C GLN A 187 7.99 6.62 12.32
N HIS A 188 8.23 7.80 12.87
CA HIS A 188 7.68 8.21 14.16
C HIS A 188 6.15 8.19 14.17
N ILE A 189 5.50 8.67 13.11
CA ILE A 189 4.04 8.65 12.97
C ILE A 189 3.52 7.21 13.00
N LEU A 190 4.09 6.32 12.17
CA LEU A 190 3.65 4.92 12.10
C LEU A 190 3.93 4.17 13.41
N MET A 191 5.07 4.44 14.07
CA MET A 191 5.33 3.92 15.41
C MET A 191 4.33 4.42 16.44
N HIS A 192 3.94 5.69 16.41
CA HIS A 192 2.93 6.19 17.34
C HIS A 192 1.56 5.54 17.10
N LEU A 193 1.14 5.43 15.83
CA LEU A 193 -0.07 4.71 15.46
C LEU A 193 -0.02 3.24 15.87
N SER A 194 1.18 2.66 15.93
CA SER A 194 1.37 1.28 16.38
C SER A 194 1.11 1.06 17.87
N GLU A 195 1.33 2.08 18.68
CA GLU A 195 1.12 2.07 20.12
C GLU A 195 -0.35 2.34 20.48
N GLU A 196 -1.11 2.94 19.56
CA GLU A 196 -2.56 2.98 19.69
C GLU A 196 -3.12 1.55 19.65
N HIS A 197 -4.16 1.29 20.44
CA HIS A 197 -4.82 -0.02 20.45
C HIS A 197 -5.61 -0.22 19.15
N LEU A 198 -4.90 -0.59 18.07
CA LEU A 198 -5.49 -0.88 16.76
C LEU A 198 -6.12 -2.26 16.73
N PRO A 199 -7.37 -2.41 16.25
CA PRO A 199 -8.02 -3.72 16.16
C PRO A 199 -7.37 -4.67 15.13
N TYR A 200 -6.31 -4.24 14.45
CA TYR A 200 -5.59 -5.00 13.43
C TYR A 200 -4.10 -4.60 13.43
N GLY A 201 -3.24 -5.50 12.93
CA GLY A 201 -1.83 -5.19 12.65
C GLY A 201 -1.64 -4.56 11.27
N PHE A 202 -0.53 -3.84 11.07
CA PHE A 202 -0.13 -3.33 9.76
C PHE A 202 1.38 -3.42 9.59
N PHE A 203 1.83 -3.41 8.34
CA PHE A 203 3.24 -3.46 8.00
C PHE A 203 3.57 -2.31 7.05
N ALA A 204 4.70 -1.64 7.25
CA ALA A 204 5.13 -0.58 6.35
C ALA A 204 6.57 -0.74 5.91
N VAL A 205 6.84 -0.43 4.64
CA VAL A 205 8.18 -0.40 4.05
C VAL A 205 8.36 0.90 3.29
N ALA A 206 9.50 1.58 3.48
CA ALA A 206 9.94 2.61 2.53
C ALA A 206 11.00 2.03 1.60
N GLN A 207 10.81 2.17 0.29
CA GLN A 207 11.72 1.67 -0.74
C GLN A 207 12.03 2.74 -1.78
N LEU A 208 13.20 2.66 -2.40
CA LEU A 208 13.53 3.50 -3.54
C LEU A 208 12.95 2.86 -4.81
N THR A 209 12.16 3.62 -5.56
CA THR A 209 11.37 3.12 -6.69
C THR A 209 11.55 4.02 -7.90
N ALA A 210 11.68 3.41 -9.08
CA ALA A 210 11.69 4.12 -10.34
C ALA A 210 10.29 4.66 -10.66
N GLN A 211 10.21 5.94 -11.02
CA GLN A 211 8.99 6.60 -11.46
C GLN A 211 9.24 7.39 -12.74
N LYS A 212 8.33 7.24 -13.70
CA LYS A 212 8.27 8.09 -14.91
C LYS A 212 7.01 8.94 -14.87
N VAL A 213 7.18 10.24 -15.07
CA VAL A 213 6.07 11.20 -15.15
C VAL A 213 6.01 11.77 -16.56
N PHE A 214 4.84 11.68 -17.17
CA PHE A 214 4.55 12.12 -18.53
C PHE A 214 3.62 13.33 -18.45
N TYR A 215 4.09 14.48 -18.91
CA TYR A 215 3.33 15.72 -19.00
C TYR A 215 2.92 15.97 -20.45
N GLU A 216 1.63 15.86 -20.79
CA GLU A 216 1.11 16.07 -22.15
C GLU A 216 1.29 17.53 -22.56
N VAL A 217 2.01 17.77 -23.66
CA VAL A 217 2.33 19.11 -24.15
C VAL A 217 1.05 19.81 -24.61
N GLY A 218 0.83 21.03 -24.10
CA GLY A 218 -0.38 21.82 -24.40
C GLY A 218 -1.58 21.48 -23.52
N LYS A 219 -1.43 20.57 -22.55
CA LYS A 219 -2.48 20.20 -21.60
C LYS A 219 -2.01 20.21 -20.14
N ALA A 220 -0.81 19.72 -19.89
CA ALA A 220 -0.16 19.82 -18.59
C ALA A 220 0.11 21.29 -18.20
N PRO A 221 0.22 21.60 -16.89
CA PRO A 221 0.49 22.96 -16.42
C PRO A 221 1.72 23.60 -17.07
N ASP A 222 1.68 24.90 -17.37
CA ASP A 222 2.72 25.58 -18.18
C ASP A 222 4.17 25.38 -17.69
N TRP A 223 4.37 25.26 -16.37
CA TRP A 223 5.68 25.05 -15.77
C TRP A 223 6.34 23.74 -16.22
N THR A 224 5.56 22.74 -16.66
CA THR A 224 6.09 21.46 -17.14
C THR A 224 6.79 21.55 -18.49
N ASN A 225 6.72 22.72 -19.16
CA ASN A 225 7.46 23.01 -20.39
C ASN A 225 8.87 23.54 -20.13
N ASP A 226 9.15 24.00 -18.92
CA ASP A 226 10.49 24.46 -18.51
C ASP A 226 11.23 23.33 -17.81
N ILE A 227 12.28 22.82 -18.48
CA ILE A 227 13.10 21.71 -17.98
C ILE A 227 13.70 22.03 -16.61
N GLY A 228 14.16 23.27 -16.40
CA GLY A 228 14.76 23.69 -15.14
C GLY A 228 13.75 23.65 -14.00
N LEU A 229 12.54 24.18 -14.23
CA LEU A 229 11.47 24.13 -13.24
C LEU A 229 11.04 22.69 -12.94
N VAL A 230 10.95 21.81 -13.94
CA VAL A 230 10.61 20.40 -13.74
C VAL A 230 11.65 19.68 -12.87
N LEU A 231 12.94 19.92 -13.13
CA LEU A 231 14.03 19.35 -12.34
C LEU A 231 13.99 19.86 -10.89
N THR A 232 13.92 21.17 -10.69
CA THR A 232 13.85 21.78 -9.35
C THR A 232 12.61 21.30 -8.58
N GLN A 233 11.47 21.22 -9.24
CA GLN A 233 10.24 20.74 -8.62
C GLN A 233 10.36 19.29 -8.18
N SER A 234 10.94 18.42 -9.02
CA SER A 234 11.17 17.02 -8.68
C SER A 234 12.11 16.87 -7.48
N ILE A 235 13.22 17.62 -7.45
CA ILE A 235 14.16 17.59 -6.32
C ILE A 235 13.47 18.06 -5.04
N GLY A 236 12.66 19.12 -5.10
CA GLY A 236 11.91 19.62 -3.96
C GLY A 236 10.88 18.62 -3.40
N GLU A 237 10.34 17.73 -4.25
CA GLU A 237 9.37 16.71 -3.87
C GLU A 237 10.00 15.45 -3.29
N THR A 238 11.09 14.99 -3.89
CA THR A 238 11.66 13.66 -3.62
C THR A 238 12.92 13.73 -2.79
N GLY A 239 13.64 14.86 -2.84
CA GLY A 239 14.97 15.02 -2.26
C GLY A 239 16.05 14.34 -3.10
N LEU A 240 15.70 13.91 -4.32
CA LEU A 240 16.59 13.18 -5.22
C LEU A 240 16.68 13.91 -6.56
N ILE A 241 17.88 13.85 -7.12
CA ILE A 241 18.12 14.30 -8.48
C ILE A 241 17.43 13.30 -9.43
N PRO A 242 16.63 13.79 -10.40
CA PRO A 242 16.11 12.96 -11.47
C PRO A 242 17.20 12.15 -12.18
N THR A 243 16.86 10.94 -12.60
CA THR A 243 17.80 10.01 -13.22
C THR A 243 18.26 10.50 -14.59
N ASP A 244 17.40 11.23 -15.28
CA ASP A 244 17.67 11.86 -16.57
C ASP A 244 17.06 13.26 -16.65
N ILE A 245 17.60 14.06 -17.57
CA ILE A 245 16.99 15.35 -17.96
C ILE A 245 15.66 15.06 -18.67
N PRO A 246 14.58 15.79 -18.36
CA PRO A 246 13.30 15.65 -19.05
C PRO A 246 13.45 15.65 -20.58
N GLN A 247 12.91 14.61 -21.23
CA GLN A 247 12.97 14.45 -22.68
C GLN A 247 11.60 14.61 -23.30
N ARG A 248 11.54 15.13 -24.54
CA ARG A 248 10.30 15.15 -25.30
C ARG A 248 10.13 13.84 -26.05
N GLU A 249 9.04 13.14 -25.78
CA GLU A 249 8.69 11.87 -26.40
C GLU A 249 7.34 11.98 -27.11
N LYS A 250 7.18 11.23 -28.20
CA LYS A 250 5.90 11.13 -28.92
C LYS A 250 5.29 9.76 -28.70
N ILE A 251 4.10 9.72 -28.11
CA ILE A 251 3.37 8.51 -27.74
C ILE A 251 1.93 8.66 -28.25
N ASP A 252 1.43 7.69 -29.02
CA ASP A 252 0.08 7.70 -29.58
C ASP A 252 -0.31 9.05 -30.21
N GLU A 253 0.59 9.57 -31.07
CA GLU A 253 0.49 10.85 -31.78
C GLU A 253 0.55 12.11 -30.91
N LYS A 254 0.62 11.99 -29.59
CA LYS A 254 0.74 13.09 -28.64
C LYS A 254 2.19 13.31 -28.21
N ASP A 255 2.53 14.56 -27.94
CA ASP A 255 3.83 14.92 -27.38
C ASP A 255 3.77 14.97 -25.85
N TYR A 256 4.81 14.43 -25.20
CA TYR A 256 4.97 14.42 -23.77
C TYR A 256 6.35 14.94 -23.38
N ASN A 257 6.44 15.73 -22.30
CA ASN A 257 7.69 15.91 -21.58
C ASN A 257 7.77 14.81 -20.51
N VAL A 258 8.81 13.97 -20.59
CA VAL A 258 8.96 12.77 -19.77
C VAL A 258 10.09 12.97 -18.76
N LEU A 259 9.74 12.92 -17.48
CA LEU A 259 10.66 12.97 -16.36
C LEU A 259 10.90 11.55 -15.82
N SER A 260 12.15 11.09 -15.82
CA SER A 260 12.56 9.84 -15.17
C SER A 260 13.26 10.14 -13.85
N ARG A 261 12.78 9.55 -12.76
CA ARG A 261 13.31 9.81 -11.41
C ARG A 261 13.24 8.59 -10.52
N GLN A 262 13.98 8.67 -9.41
CA GLN A 262 13.81 7.78 -8.26
C GLN A 262 13.01 8.52 -7.19
N VAL A 263 12.12 7.80 -6.51
CA VAL A 263 11.31 8.32 -5.40
C VAL A 263 11.34 7.32 -4.26
N VAL A 264 11.31 7.81 -3.02
CA VAL A 264 11.09 6.91 -1.88
C VAL A 264 9.59 6.66 -1.76
N MET A 265 9.15 5.45 -2.11
CA MET A 265 7.77 5.02 -1.92
C MET A 265 7.61 4.43 -0.54
N LEU A 266 6.70 5.01 0.24
CA LEU A 266 6.21 4.40 1.48
C LEU A 266 5.00 3.54 1.14
N GLN A 267 5.12 2.26 1.42
CA GLN A 267 4.09 1.24 1.26
C GLN A 267 3.60 0.83 2.65
N ILE A 268 2.29 0.84 2.87
CA ILE A 268 1.66 0.42 4.12
C ILE A 268 0.65 -0.69 3.79
N SER A 269 1.01 -1.93 4.10
CA SER A 269 0.17 -3.11 3.98
C SER A 269 -0.76 -3.22 5.18
N ILE A 270 -2.06 -3.12 4.93
CA ILE A 270 -3.11 -3.03 5.94
C ILE A 270 -4.21 -4.04 5.58
N PRO A 271 -4.80 -4.75 6.55
CA PRO A 271 -6.00 -5.53 6.31
C PRO A 271 -7.10 -4.65 5.71
N PHE A 272 -7.85 -5.16 4.73
CA PHE A 272 -8.91 -4.39 4.07
C PHE A 272 -9.92 -3.81 5.07
N ALA A 273 -10.27 -4.59 6.09
CA ALA A 273 -11.14 -4.16 7.19
C ALA A 273 -10.60 -2.94 7.97
N GLY A 274 -9.28 -2.80 8.05
CA GLY A 274 -8.61 -1.70 8.76
C GLY A 274 -8.39 -0.44 7.92
N LEU A 275 -8.60 -0.49 6.62
CA LEU A 275 -8.24 0.60 5.71
C LEU A 275 -8.94 1.92 6.04
N SER A 276 -10.23 1.88 6.40
CA SER A 276 -10.99 3.08 6.79
C SER A 276 -10.41 3.78 8.02
N PHE A 277 -10.01 3.01 9.02
CA PHE A 277 -9.41 3.55 10.24
C PHE A 277 -8.03 4.11 9.94
N MET A 278 -7.20 3.37 9.20
CA MET A 278 -5.84 3.80 8.86
C MET A 278 -5.84 5.11 8.06
N LEU A 279 -6.66 5.21 7.02
CA LEU A 279 -6.75 6.44 6.21
C LEU A 279 -7.20 7.64 7.05
N LYS A 280 -8.17 7.44 7.95
CA LYS A 280 -8.61 8.49 8.86
C LYS A 280 -7.46 8.97 9.75
N LYS A 281 -6.73 8.05 10.36
CA LYS A 281 -5.60 8.37 11.23
C LYS A 281 -4.46 9.04 10.50
N LEU A 282 -4.10 8.56 9.32
CA LEU A 282 -3.06 9.18 8.51
C LEU A 282 -3.47 10.60 8.05
N ALA A 283 -4.75 10.83 7.78
CA ALA A 283 -5.26 12.17 7.45
C ALA A 283 -5.23 13.16 8.61
N GLU A 284 -5.12 12.69 9.85
CA GLU A 284 -4.92 13.52 11.04
C GLU A 284 -3.42 13.84 11.26
N THR A 285 -2.53 13.40 10.38
CA THR A 285 -1.07 13.57 10.47
C THR A 285 -0.51 14.35 9.28
N PRO A 286 0.75 14.79 9.31
CA PRO A 286 1.41 15.41 8.14
C PRO A 286 1.69 14.47 6.95
N MET A 287 1.18 13.24 6.94
CA MET A 287 1.28 12.32 5.81
C MET A 287 0.43 12.80 4.63
N PRO A 288 0.74 12.42 3.38
CA PRO A 288 0.03 12.89 2.19
C PRO A 288 -1.34 12.22 1.99
N ILE A 289 -2.07 11.92 3.07
CA ILE A 289 -3.45 11.41 3.00
C ILE A 289 -4.38 12.57 3.32
N VAL A 290 -5.00 13.17 2.31
CA VAL A 290 -5.85 14.37 2.49
C VAL A 290 -7.29 14.09 2.09
N THR A 291 -8.23 14.81 2.72
CA THR A 291 -9.65 14.66 2.41
C THR A 291 -10.02 15.31 1.07
N THR A 292 -11.15 14.94 0.47
CA THR A 292 -11.63 15.58 -0.77
C THR A 292 -12.00 17.06 -0.59
N GLN A 293 -12.14 17.54 0.64
CA GLN A 293 -12.39 18.96 0.96
C GLN A 293 -11.12 19.82 0.86
N GLU A 294 -9.95 19.20 0.91
CA GLU A 294 -8.66 19.88 0.83
C GLU A 294 -8.19 20.02 -0.63
N MET A 295 -7.18 20.89 -0.81
CA MET A 295 -6.55 21.07 -2.12
C MET A 295 -5.96 19.74 -2.60
N PRO A 296 -6.17 19.38 -3.88
CA PRO A 296 -5.64 18.14 -4.40
C PRO A 296 -4.11 18.18 -4.38
N LEU A 297 -3.52 17.03 -4.03
CA LEU A 297 -2.10 16.79 -4.26
C LEU A 297 -1.84 16.76 -5.76
N ARG A 298 -0.61 17.08 -6.16
CA ARG A 298 -0.20 16.82 -7.54
C ARG A 298 -0.29 15.33 -7.85
N ARG A 299 -0.57 15.01 -9.11
CA ARG A 299 -0.86 13.63 -9.55
C ARG A 299 0.28 12.68 -9.24
N GLU A 300 1.52 13.15 -9.38
CA GLU A 300 2.75 12.41 -9.09
C GLU A 300 3.02 12.14 -7.61
N LEU A 301 2.28 12.81 -6.70
CA LEU A 301 2.35 12.62 -5.25
C LEU A 301 1.08 11.97 -4.67
N THR A 302 0.07 11.74 -5.50
CA THR A 302 -1.23 11.24 -5.04
C THR A 302 -1.09 9.80 -4.55
N PRO A 303 -1.53 9.48 -3.32
CA PRO A 303 -1.51 8.12 -2.81
C PRO A 303 -2.36 7.17 -3.63
N VAL A 304 -1.91 5.93 -3.70
CA VAL A 304 -2.55 4.87 -4.45
C VAL A 304 -2.82 3.69 -3.51
N ILE A 305 -4.03 3.15 -3.55
CA ILE A 305 -4.35 1.87 -2.94
C ILE A 305 -4.22 0.80 -4.01
N LEU A 306 -3.37 -0.18 -3.74
CA LEU A 306 -3.04 -1.29 -4.61
C LEU A 306 -3.51 -2.61 -3.98
N PRO A 307 -3.85 -3.61 -4.81
CA PRO A 307 -3.92 -4.98 -4.32
C PRO A 307 -2.53 -5.46 -3.89
N VAL A 308 -2.49 -6.36 -2.92
CA VAL A 308 -1.25 -7.05 -2.51
C VAL A 308 -0.82 -8.01 -3.63
N ASN A 309 0.50 -8.25 -3.77
CA ASN A 309 1.10 -9.12 -4.79
C ASN A 309 0.97 -8.61 -6.24
N LEU A 310 0.64 -7.34 -6.47
CA LEU A 310 0.57 -6.81 -7.84
C LEU A 310 1.88 -7.02 -8.63
N ASP A 311 3.01 -7.04 -7.93
CA ASP A 311 4.35 -7.32 -8.44
C ASP A 311 4.55 -8.76 -8.96
N GLU A 312 3.63 -9.68 -8.65
CA GLU A 312 3.65 -11.05 -9.20
C GLU A 312 3.14 -11.12 -10.65
N VAL A 313 2.32 -10.14 -11.06
CA VAL A 313 1.65 -10.15 -12.38
C VAL A 313 2.05 -8.97 -13.28
N THR A 314 2.64 -7.92 -12.72
CA THR A 314 3.15 -6.77 -13.50
C THR A 314 4.35 -6.12 -12.82
N ASP A 315 5.27 -5.56 -13.62
CA ASP A 315 6.47 -4.85 -13.11
C ASP A 315 6.20 -3.36 -12.85
N SER A 316 5.00 -2.85 -13.14
CA SER A 316 4.62 -1.46 -12.90
C SER A 316 3.11 -1.26 -12.86
N PHE A 317 2.68 -0.11 -12.36
CA PHE A 317 1.31 0.37 -12.53
C PHE A 317 1.30 1.81 -13.04
N THR A 318 0.15 2.20 -13.60
CA THR A 318 -0.05 3.54 -14.15
C THR A 318 -1.25 4.20 -13.47
N VAL A 319 -1.07 5.46 -13.09
CA VAL A 319 -2.17 6.36 -12.73
C VAL A 319 -2.15 7.57 -13.64
N SER A 320 -3.31 8.15 -13.93
CA SER A 320 -3.41 9.27 -14.87
C SER A 320 -4.46 10.27 -14.41
N ASP A 321 -4.15 11.55 -14.59
CA ASP A 321 -5.09 12.66 -14.55
C ASP A 321 -5.34 13.09 -16.00
N GLN A 322 -6.47 12.64 -16.54
CA GLN A 322 -6.87 12.95 -17.90
C GLN A 322 -7.27 14.41 -18.06
N GLU A 323 -7.63 15.14 -17.01
CA GLU A 323 -7.99 16.55 -17.11
C GLU A 323 -6.72 17.39 -17.22
N GLN A 324 -5.74 17.12 -16.34
CA GLN A 324 -4.45 17.81 -16.33
C GLN A 324 -3.45 17.26 -17.36
N GLY A 325 -3.74 16.16 -18.05
CA GLY A 325 -2.81 15.58 -19.02
C GLY A 325 -1.52 15.04 -18.38
N ILE A 326 -1.62 14.50 -17.15
CA ILE A 326 -0.49 13.95 -16.42
C ILE A 326 -0.66 12.43 -16.31
N LYS A 327 0.36 11.68 -16.69
CA LYS A 327 0.42 10.22 -16.52
C LYS A 327 1.65 9.87 -15.70
N VAL A 328 1.49 9.00 -14.71
CA VAL A 328 2.57 8.57 -13.81
C VAL A 328 2.65 7.05 -13.91
N VAL A 329 3.84 6.55 -14.21
CA VAL A 329 4.16 5.13 -14.24
C VAL A 329 5.13 4.87 -13.10
N THR A 330 4.73 4.02 -12.16
CA THR A 330 5.54 3.65 -11.00
C THR A 330 5.94 2.19 -11.16
N GLY A 331 7.24 1.91 -11.07
CA GLY A 331 7.75 0.54 -11.04
C GLY A 331 7.28 -0.17 -9.78
N LEU A 332 6.92 -1.44 -9.91
CA LEU A 332 6.69 -2.32 -8.79
C LEU A 332 7.97 -3.07 -8.49
N MET A 333 8.36 -3.06 -7.22
CA MET A 333 9.52 -3.82 -6.76
C MET A 333 9.04 -5.20 -6.34
N LYS A 334 9.73 -6.24 -6.81
CA LYS A 334 9.51 -7.59 -6.32
C LYS A 334 9.96 -7.66 -4.87
N THR A 335 9.00 -7.64 -3.95
CA THR A 335 9.27 -7.74 -2.51
C THR A 335 9.66 -9.18 -2.14
N GLN A 336 10.81 -9.66 -2.62
CA GLN A 336 11.28 -11.04 -2.37
C GLN A 336 12.12 -11.20 -1.10
N ARG A 337 12.00 -10.31 -0.10
CA ARG A 337 12.70 -10.49 1.18
C ARG A 337 11.76 -11.02 2.25
N PRO A 338 12.08 -12.17 2.87
CA PRO A 338 11.34 -12.66 4.02
C PRO A 338 11.24 -11.58 5.11
N PHE A 339 10.07 -11.44 5.72
CA PHE A 339 9.81 -10.55 6.84
C PHE A 339 10.84 -10.67 7.98
N ALA A 340 11.38 -11.86 8.22
CA ALA A 340 12.44 -12.10 9.20
C ALA A 340 13.77 -11.40 8.85
N GLU A 341 14.08 -11.23 7.58
CA GLU A 341 15.27 -10.50 7.13
C GLU A 341 15.08 -8.99 7.26
N LEU A 342 13.86 -8.52 7.00
CA LEU A 342 13.47 -7.11 7.19
C LEU A 342 13.61 -6.68 8.67
N LEU A 343 13.26 -7.57 9.60
CA LEU A 343 13.42 -7.36 11.04
C LEU A 343 14.88 -7.25 11.51
N GLY A 344 15.84 -7.78 10.73
CA GLY A 344 17.26 -7.75 11.06
C GLY A 344 18.00 -6.51 10.60
N LYS A 345 17.35 -5.61 9.84
CA LYS A 345 17.98 -4.41 9.28
C LYS A 345 18.01 -3.26 10.29
N ASP A 346 19.17 -2.62 10.43
CA ASP A 346 19.30 -1.35 11.14
C ASP A 346 18.76 -0.22 10.26
N SER A 347 17.46 0.03 10.41
CA SER A 347 16.74 1.06 9.66
C SER A 347 17.33 2.46 9.87
N GLN A 348 17.91 2.76 11.03
CA GLN A 348 18.49 4.08 11.30
C GLN A 348 19.75 4.30 10.46
N LYS A 349 20.64 3.31 10.42
CA LYS A 349 21.85 3.36 9.60
C LYS A 349 21.54 3.52 8.12
N GLN A 350 20.51 2.82 7.62
CA GLN A 350 20.07 2.94 6.23
C GLN A 350 19.53 4.34 5.91
N ILE A 351 18.76 4.95 6.82
CA ILE A 351 18.30 6.34 6.62
C ILE A 351 19.50 7.30 6.53
N GLU A 352 20.48 7.16 7.42
CA GLU A 352 21.68 8.02 7.42
C GLU A 352 22.51 7.91 6.13
N GLU A 353 22.66 6.69 5.61
CA GLU A 353 23.37 6.47 4.34
C GLU A 353 22.66 7.13 3.15
N LEU A 354 21.31 7.13 3.14
CA LEU A 354 20.52 7.79 2.10
C LEU A 354 20.56 9.31 2.20
N GLU A 355 20.40 9.85 3.41
CA GLU A 355 20.48 11.30 3.68
C GLU A 355 21.84 11.83 3.23
N LYS A 356 22.95 11.17 3.64
CA LYS A 356 24.30 11.56 3.24
C LYS A 356 24.51 11.48 1.72
N PHE A 357 24.01 10.43 1.08
CA PHE A 357 24.12 10.30 -0.38
C PHE A 357 23.37 11.41 -1.12
N SER A 358 22.16 11.75 -0.66
CA SER A 358 21.38 12.89 -1.18
C SER A 358 22.19 14.18 -1.09
N ASP A 359 22.80 14.46 0.07
CA ASP A 359 23.62 15.66 0.27
C ASP A 359 24.84 15.68 -0.67
N GLU A 360 25.58 14.57 -0.77
CA GLU A 360 26.74 14.44 -1.68
C GLU A 360 26.38 14.68 -3.15
N MET A 361 25.18 14.27 -3.57
CA MET A 361 24.68 14.47 -4.92
C MET A 361 24.29 15.93 -5.18
N LEU A 362 23.65 16.60 -4.22
CA LEU A 362 23.30 18.02 -4.31
C LEU A 362 24.54 18.92 -4.33
N ASP A 363 25.58 18.56 -3.58
CA ASP A 363 26.86 19.27 -3.57
C ASP A 363 27.55 19.19 -4.95
N LYS A 364 27.54 18.02 -5.59
CA LYS A 364 28.10 17.85 -6.95
C LYS A 364 27.38 18.71 -7.98
N LEU A 365 26.04 18.71 -7.98
CA LEU A 365 25.27 19.58 -8.88
C LEU A 365 25.62 21.06 -8.68
N SER A 366 25.77 21.48 -7.42
CA SER A 366 26.11 22.87 -7.11
C SER A 366 27.50 23.24 -7.61
N GLY A 367 28.47 22.33 -7.47
CA GLY A 367 29.82 22.48 -8.01
C GLY A 367 29.86 22.59 -9.54
N ASP A 368 29.13 21.72 -10.23
CA ASP A 368 29.05 21.72 -11.69
C ASP A 368 28.42 23.02 -12.23
N ILE A 369 27.38 23.54 -11.55
CA ILE A 369 26.76 24.83 -11.86
C ILE A 369 27.74 25.99 -11.69
N GLU A 370 28.53 26.00 -10.61
CA GLU A 370 29.53 27.04 -10.38
C GLU A 370 30.64 27.03 -11.43
N GLU A 371 31.11 25.85 -11.84
CA GLU A 371 32.13 25.71 -12.88
C GLU A 371 31.64 26.15 -14.25
N GLU A 372 30.38 25.87 -14.60
CA GLU A 372 29.78 26.38 -15.84
C GLU A 372 29.56 27.90 -15.80
N SER A 373 29.19 28.48 -14.65
CA SER A 373 29.02 29.93 -14.52
C SER A 373 30.33 30.73 -14.64
N LYS A 374 31.47 30.07 -14.48
CA LYS A 374 32.83 30.65 -14.60
C LYS A 374 33.42 30.50 -16.02
N LYS A 375 32.74 29.80 -16.92
CA LYS A 375 33.07 29.69 -18.35
C LYS A 375 32.24 30.66 -19.17
#